data_AF-X6L9A5-F1
#
_entry.id   AF-X6L9A5-F1
#
_cell.length_a   1.000
_cell.length_b   1.000
_cell.length_c   1.000
_cell.angle_alpha   90.00
_cell.angle_beta   90.00
_cell.angle_gamma   90.00
#
_symmetry.space_group_name_H-M   'P 1'
#
loop_
_entity.id
_entity.type
_entity.pdbx_description
1 polymer ?
#
loop_
_entity_poly.entity_id
_entity_poly.type
_entity_poly.pdbx_seq_one_letter_code
_entity_poly.pdbx_strand_id
1 'polypeptide(L)'
;MRDHGPDYLDAVANYESNVINWNIVYATEFARWNDSLVFLYLSDGMFWMDHPFCVLDAAGWSDDEQLEAAGIFIQFATGVKYMQDLLRFGIRPIPSAGINNITCCQSTIATIYGANPQFNSDTNPVIPYPTDDVMNEVLETWHKIKKVACIAMIVDTSGSMSNTDSFAKSRLEYAKTAVRQFLNSMEDHDYLVAYSFNDIKFSKASHEGLKANVRSQLGTFFIFYFLNVYNLNWANSLTAFGGTPLYKTMWAAWKHLTNIKTANEQNGTQWNYGLVVLTDGNDSTSTATEHNNLINSYPTSVEASNDPTVIHIFPIVFGDLESQGDLDNLAQVSGGLGFEANKDNLNDIYYQISLEF
;
A
#
# COMPACT_ATOMS: atom_id res chain seq x y z
N MET A 1 -13.14 19.34 -3.72
CA MET A 1 -14.04 20.46 -3.33
C MET A 1 -13.28 21.69 -2.87
N ARG A 2 -12.45 21.66 -1.81
CA ARG A 2 -11.70 22.87 -1.35
C ARG A 2 -10.87 23.55 -2.45
N ASP A 3 -10.10 22.78 -3.21
CA ASP A 3 -9.16 23.36 -4.21
C ASP A 3 -9.76 23.43 -5.63
N HIS A 4 -10.80 22.65 -5.90
CA HIS A 4 -11.37 22.45 -7.24
C HIS A 4 -12.83 22.92 -7.38
N GLY A 5 -13.46 23.41 -6.31
CA GLY A 5 -14.86 23.83 -6.29
C GLY A 5 -15.88 22.69 -6.18
N PRO A 6 -17.19 23.02 -6.18
CA PRO A 6 -18.28 22.06 -6.04
C PRO A 6 -18.42 21.11 -7.25
N ASP A 7 -18.05 21.55 -8.47
CA ASP A 7 -18.15 20.73 -9.69
C ASP A 7 -17.20 19.52 -9.74
N TYR A 8 -16.23 19.44 -8.81
CA TYR A 8 -15.22 18.38 -8.80
C TYR A 8 -15.75 17.04 -8.27
N LEU A 9 -16.69 17.07 -7.33
CA LEU A 9 -17.14 15.87 -6.62
C LEU A 9 -18.56 16.09 -6.11
N ASP A 10 -19.46 15.14 -6.37
CA ASP A 10 -20.85 15.24 -5.89
C ASP A 10 -21.04 14.70 -4.47
N ALA A 11 -20.37 13.60 -4.12
CA ALA A 11 -20.48 12.95 -2.82
C ALA A 11 -19.24 12.12 -2.48
N VAL A 12 -19.00 11.91 -1.18
CA VAL A 12 -17.93 11.05 -0.68
C VAL A 12 -18.38 10.33 0.59
N ALA A 13 -17.96 9.08 0.75
CA ALA A 13 -18.17 8.35 2.00
C ALA A 13 -17.23 8.90 3.08
N ASN A 14 -17.80 9.36 4.19
CA ASN A 14 -17.02 9.91 5.30
C ASN A 14 -17.78 9.87 6.63
N TYR A 15 -17.13 10.28 7.72
CA TYR A 15 -17.76 10.40 9.03
C TYR A 15 -18.52 11.73 9.19
N GLU A 16 -19.60 11.72 9.96
CA GLU A 16 -20.38 12.91 10.30
C GLU A 16 -19.51 14.00 10.95
N SER A 17 -18.64 13.59 11.89
CA SER A 17 -17.69 14.48 12.56
C SER A 17 -16.70 15.13 11.60
N ASN A 18 -16.31 14.45 10.52
CA ASN A 18 -15.43 15.04 9.49
C ASN A 18 -16.16 16.11 8.69
N VAL A 19 -17.42 15.88 8.30
CA VAL A 19 -18.25 16.89 7.62
C VAL A 19 -18.42 18.13 8.49
N ILE A 20 -18.77 17.94 9.77
CA ILE A 20 -18.86 19.02 10.75
C ILE A 20 -17.54 19.79 10.84
N ASN A 21 -16.43 19.08 11.04
CA ASN A 21 -15.11 19.68 11.20
C ASN A 21 -14.66 20.43 9.95
N TRP A 22 -14.88 19.88 8.75
CA TRP A 22 -14.53 20.54 7.50
C TRP A 22 -15.34 21.81 7.27
N ASN A 23 -16.64 21.82 7.58
CA ASN A 23 -17.44 23.04 7.52
C ASN A 23 -16.98 24.12 8.50
N ILE A 24 -16.41 23.74 9.65
CA ILE A 24 -15.84 24.68 10.62
C ILE A 24 -14.48 25.21 10.14
N VAL A 25 -13.56 24.31 9.81
CA VAL A 25 -12.17 24.64 9.50
C VAL A 25 -12.04 25.34 8.15
N TYR A 26 -12.83 24.96 7.15
CA TYR A 26 -12.79 25.49 5.78
C TYR A 26 -13.96 26.43 5.46
N ALA A 27 -14.58 27.03 6.49
CA ALA A 27 -15.72 27.93 6.32
C ALA A 27 -15.43 29.10 5.37
N THR A 28 -14.20 29.63 5.39
CA THR A 28 -13.80 30.79 4.56
C THR A 28 -13.67 30.40 3.08
N GLU A 29 -13.17 29.20 2.82
CA GLU A 29 -13.06 28.63 1.49
C GLU A 29 -14.45 28.34 0.95
N PHE A 30 -15.30 27.67 1.71
CA PHE A 30 -16.66 27.34 1.30
C PHE A 30 -17.55 28.58 1.08
N ALA A 31 -17.33 29.67 1.83
CA ALA A 31 -18.01 30.94 1.60
C ALA A 31 -17.79 31.52 0.18
N ARG A 32 -16.72 31.14 -0.53
CA ARG A 32 -16.49 31.55 -1.93
C ARG A 32 -17.56 31.05 -2.88
N TRP A 33 -18.16 29.91 -2.57
CA TRP A 33 -19.23 29.29 -3.37
C TRP A 33 -20.61 29.47 -2.73
N ASN A 34 -20.69 30.14 -1.57
CA ASN A 34 -21.92 30.24 -0.78
C ASN A 34 -22.58 28.87 -0.54
N ASP A 35 -21.76 27.88 -0.21
CA ASP A 35 -22.15 26.48 -0.07
C ASP A 35 -21.50 25.86 1.18
N SER A 36 -21.94 24.67 1.58
CA SER A 36 -21.38 23.90 2.70
C SER A 36 -21.61 22.41 2.49
N LEU A 37 -20.78 21.57 3.09
CA LEU A 37 -20.98 20.13 3.07
C LEU A 37 -22.19 19.76 3.92
N VAL A 38 -22.95 18.76 3.49
CA VAL A 38 -24.08 18.21 4.27
C VAL A 38 -23.87 16.71 4.43
N PHE A 39 -24.05 16.21 5.65
CA PHE A 39 -24.04 14.78 5.90
C PHE A 39 -25.39 14.19 5.50
N LEU A 40 -25.37 13.20 4.61
CA LEU A 40 -26.57 12.54 4.11
C LEU A 40 -26.98 11.41 5.05
N TYR A 41 -28.17 11.52 5.65
CA TYR A 41 -28.77 10.46 6.46
C TYR A 41 -29.73 9.67 5.59
N LEU A 42 -29.36 8.44 5.26
CA LEU A 42 -30.15 7.57 4.40
C LEU A 42 -31.38 7.04 5.14
N SER A 43 -32.49 6.86 4.41
CA SER A 43 -33.76 6.42 4.99
C SER A 43 -33.79 4.94 5.37
N ASP A 44 -32.98 4.13 4.71
CA ASP A 44 -32.82 2.68 4.92
C ASP A 44 -31.79 2.34 6.01
N GLY A 45 -30.96 3.31 6.40
CA GLY A 45 -30.17 3.29 7.62
C GLY A 45 -28.76 3.83 7.44
N MET A 46 -28.07 4.02 8.56
CA MET A 46 -26.67 4.46 8.58
C MET A 46 -25.80 3.41 9.27
N PHE A 47 -24.51 3.33 8.88
CA PHE A 47 -23.52 2.66 9.71
C PHE A 47 -23.26 3.51 10.95
N TRP A 48 -23.32 2.88 12.12
CA TRP A 48 -23.05 3.53 13.39
C TRP A 48 -21.76 2.98 13.98
N MET A 49 -20.71 3.79 14.04
CA MET A 49 -19.45 3.36 14.64
C MET A 49 -19.49 3.53 16.15
N ASP A 50 -19.39 2.43 16.87
CA ASP A 50 -19.51 2.36 18.34
C ASP A 50 -18.19 2.10 19.08
N HIS A 51 -17.04 2.12 18.37
CA HIS A 51 -15.66 2.02 18.90
C HIS A 51 -15.55 1.24 20.22
N PRO A 52 -15.84 -0.08 20.21
CA PRO A 52 -15.96 -0.85 21.43
C PRO A 52 -14.61 -1.01 22.16
N PHE A 53 -14.64 -0.98 23.49
CA PHE A 53 -13.51 -1.28 24.34
C PHE A 53 -13.69 -2.67 24.98
N CYS A 54 -12.60 -3.43 25.07
CA CYS A 54 -12.55 -4.72 25.74
C CYS A 54 -11.33 -4.78 26.66
N VAL A 55 -11.52 -5.22 27.90
CA VAL A 55 -10.42 -5.50 28.82
C VAL A 55 -9.92 -6.92 28.54
N LEU A 56 -8.62 -7.07 28.28
CA LEU A 56 -8.01 -8.36 27.91
C LEU A 56 -7.56 -9.15 29.16
N ASP A 57 -8.50 -9.41 30.06
CA ASP A 57 -8.26 -10.10 31.34
C ASP A 57 -7.74 -11.55 31.21
N ALA A 58 -8.02 -12.22 30.09
CA ALA A 58 -7.52 -13.56 29.81
C ALA A 58 -6.15 -13.59 29.10
N ALA A 59 -5.58 -12.44 28.75
CA ALA A 59 -4.29 -12.39 28.07
C ALA A 59 -3.15 -12.67 29.05
N GLY A 60 -2.30 -13.65 28.74
CA GLY A 60 -1.17 -14.03 29.61
C GLY A 60 -0.06 -12.97 29.75
N TRP A 61 -0.22 -11.82 29.10
CA TRP A 61 0.68 -10.67 29.17
C TRP A 61 0.07 -9.48 29.92
N SER A 62 -1.19 -9.56 30.37
CA SER A 62 -1.84 -8.51 31.15
C SER A 62 -1.61 -8.71 32.64
N ASP A 63 -1.05 -7.69 33.30
CA ASP A 63 -0.87 -7.68 34.76
C ASP A 63 -2.02 -6.95 35.48
N ASP A 64 -2.13 -7.14 36.80
CA ASP A 64 -3.22 -6.58 37.60
C ASP A 64 -3.30 -5.04 37.52
N GLU A 65 -2.16 -4.36 37.42
CA GLU A 65 -2.08 -2.89 37.32
C GLU A 65 -2.64 -2.41 35.98
N GLN A 66 -2.31 -3.11 34.88
CA GLN A 66 -2.86 -2.83 33.55
C GLN A 66 -4.37 -3.07 33.49
N LEU A 67 -4.86 -4.13 34.12
CA LEU A 67 -6.30 -4.42 34.17
C LEU A 67 -7.06 -3.35 34.96
N GLU A 68 -6.50 -2.89 36.09
CA GLU A 68 -7.06 -1.78 36.86
C GLU A 68 -7.06 -0.47 36.05
N ALA A 69 -5.93 -0.14 35.42
CA ALA A 69 -5.80 1.06 34.58
C ALA A 69 -6.78 1.05 33.40
N ALA A 70 -6.97 -0.10 32.75
CA ALA A 70 -7.95 -0.26 31.67
C ALA A 70 -9.38 0.01 32.15
N GLY A 71 -9.74 -0.48 33.35
CA GLY A 71 -11.03 -0.20 33.98
C GLY A 71 -11.24 1.29 34.26
N ILE A 72 -10.23 1.96 34.81
CA ILE A 72 -10.27 3.42 35.06
C ILE A 72 -10.43 4.19 33.75
N PHE A 73 -9.71 3.80 32.70
CA PHE A 73 -9.81 4.43 31.39
C PHE A 73 -11.21 4.25 30.78
N ILE A 74 -11.78 3.05 30.83
CA ILE A 74 -13.15 2.80 30.33
C ILE A 74 -14.13 3.68 31.10
N GLN A 75 -14.05 3.73 32.43
CA GLN A 75 -14.93 4.57 33.26
C GLN A 75 -14.82 6.05 32.90
N PHE A 76 -13.59 6.53 32.66
CA PHE A 76 -13.33 7.88 32.18
C PHE A 76 -13.98 8.11 30.81
N ALA A 77 -13.70 7.25 29.84
CA ALA A 77 -14.14 7.39 28.45
C ALA A 77 -15.67 7.34 28.32
N THR A 78 -16.34 6.49 29.11
CA THR A 78 -17.81 6.37 29.11
C THR A 78 -18.50 7.30 30.11
N GLY A 79 -17.74 8.10 30.85
CA GLY A 79 -18.29 9.03 31.84
C GLY A 79 -19.12 10.13 31.19
N VAL A 80 -20.28 10.45 31.77
CA VAL A 80 -21.25 11.44 31.23
C VAL A 80 -20.59 12.77 30.89
N LYS A 81 -19.72 13.29 31.78
CA LYS A 81 -19.02 14.55 31.56
C LYS A 81 -18.16 14.52 30.29
N TYR A 82 -17.39 13.45 30.09
CA TYR A 82 -16.50 13.31 28.94
C TYR A 82 -17.29 13.08 27.65
N MET A 83 -18.36 12.30 27.71
CA MET A 83 -19.28 12.13 26.58
C MET A 83 -19.96 13.46 26.17
N GLN A 84 -20.33 14.32 27.12
CA GLN A 84 -20.82 15.67 26.82
C GLN A 84 -19.74 16.54 26.18
N ASP A 85 -18.50 16.42 26.68
CA ASP A 85 -17.35 17.13 26.13
C ASP A 85 -17.03 16.71 24.68
N LEU A 86 -17.35 15.47 24.28
CA LEU A 86 -17.16 14.98 22.91
C LEU A 86 -18.11 15.61 21.88
N LEU A 87 -19.27 16.12 22.32
CA LEU A 87 -20.23 16.81 21.44
C LEU A 87 -19.61 18.01 20.72
N ARG A 88 -18.64 18.69 21.35
CA ARG A 88 -17.92 19.82 20.73
C ARG A 88 -17.10 19.40 19.50
N PHE A 89 -16.76 18.12 19.39
CA PHE A 89 -16.02 17.53 18.28
C PHE A 89 -16.93 16.80 17.28
N GLY A 90 -18.25 16.95 17.39
CA GLY A 90 -19.20 16.30 16.50
C GLY A 90 -19.37 14.80 16.74
N ILE A 91 -18.98 14.30 17.93
CA ILE A 91 -19.09 12.89 18.29
C ILE A 91 -20.34 12.70 19.14
N ARG A 92 -21.21 11.78 18.72
CA ARG A 92 -22.43 11.43 19.43
C ARG A 92 -22.13 10.53 20.64
N PRO A 93 -22.78 10.75 21.80
CA PRO A 93 -22.60 9.92 22.97
C PRO A 93 -23.19 8.53 22.74
N ILE A 94 -22.69 7.54 23.50
CA ILE A 94 -23.33 6.22 23.54
C ILE A 94 -24.76 6.35 24.10
N PRO A 95 -25.77 5.62 23.58
CA PRO A 95 -27.15 5.74 24.03
C PRO A 95 -27.33 5.56 25.55
N SER A 96 -26.54 4.68 26.15
CA SER A 96 -26.57 4.39 27.60
C SER A 96 -26.00 5.49 28.50
N ALA A 97 -25.38 6.55 27.94
CA ALA A 97 -24.80 7.64 28.72
C ALA A 97 -25.85 8.57 29.35
N GLY A 98 -27.13 8.46 28.97
CA GLY A 98 -28.22 9.29 29.51
C GLY A 98 -28.16 10.77 29.08
N ILE A 99 -27.43 11.06 27.98
CA ILE A 99 -27.30 12.41 27.42
C ILE A 99 -28.41 12.61 26.38
N ASN A 100 -29.49 13.27 26.79
CA ASN A 100 -30.67 13.47 25.93
C ASN A 100 -30.65 14.79 25.14
N ASN A 101 -29.76 15.73 25.49
CA ASN A 101 -29.63 17.01 24.80
C ASN A 101 -28.31 17.07 24.01
N ILE A 102 -28.35 16.63 22.76
CA ILE A 102 -27.21 16.62 21.83
C ILE A 102 -26.74 18.02 21.44
N THR A 103 -27.58 19.05 21.61
CA THR A 103 -27.23 20.45 21.28
C THR A 103 -26.62 21.23 22.45
N CYS A 104 -26.38 20.60 23.61
CA CYS A 104 -25.78 21.25 24.77
C CYS A 104 -24.28 21.53 24.57
N CYS A 105 -23.63 22.11 25.60
CA CYS A 105 -22.20 21.89 25.83
C CYS A 105 -21.27 22.31 24.67
N GLN A 106 -21.66 23.37 23.93
CA GLN A 106 -20.95 23.83 22.72
C GLN A 106 -20.87 22.77 21.62
N SER A 107 -21.89 21.91 21.53
CA SER A 107 -22.01 20.89 20.50
C SER A 107 -21.91 21.49 19.11
N THR A 108 -21.15 20.82 18.25
CA THR A 108 -21.02 21.15 16.83
C THR A 108 -21.95 20.28 15.96
N ILE A 109 -22.75 19.42 16.58
CA ILE A 109 -23.80 18.65 15.88
C ILE A 109 -24.99 19.58 15.65
N ALA A 110 -24.95 20.32 14.55
CA ALA A 110 -25.98 21.28 14.17
C ALA A 110 -26.10 21.42 12.65
N THR A 111 -27.27 21.86 12.19
CA THR A 111 -27.59 22.01 10.76
C THR A 111 -26.66 23.00 10.05
N ILE A 112 -26.22 24.05 10.75
CA ILE A 112 -25.23 25.01 10.22
C ILE A 112 -23.86 24.38 9.92
N TYR A 113 -23.54 23.25 10.54
CA TYR A 113 -22.32 22.48 10.28
C TYR A 113 -22.59 21.23 9.43
N GLY A 114 -23.75 21.15 8.78
CA GLY A 114 -24.09 20.04 7.88
C GLY A 114 -24.60 18.77 8.58
N ALA A 115 -24.90 18.83 9.89
CA ALA A 115 -25.39 17.68 10.66
C ALA A 115 -26.85 17.84 11.11
N ASN A 116 -27.55 16.73 11.27
CA ASN A 116 -28.92 16.68 11.79
C ASN A 116 -28.92 16.36 13.30
N PRO A 117 -29.14 17.34 14.20
CA PRO A 117 -29.18 17.09 15.64
C PRO A 117 -30.33 16.19 16.09
N GLN A 118 -31.36 15.99 15.26
CA GLN A 118 -32.50 15.13 15.57
C GLN A 118 -32.28 13.66 15.19
N PHE A 119 -31.22 13.35 14.43
CA PHE A 119 -30.89 11.96 14.10
C PHE A 119 -30.44 11.23 15.36
N ASN A 120 -30.96 10.02 15.60
CA ASN A 120 -30.63 9.18 16.74
C ASN A 120 -30.68 7.70 16.33
N SER A 121 -29.64 6.92 16.63
CA SER A 121 -29.58 5.47 16.37
C SER A 121 -30.65 4.65 17.09
N ASP A 122 -31.25 5.17 18.17
CA ASP A 122 -32.38 4.52 18.84
C ASP A 122 -33.70 4.62 18.05
N THR A 123 -33.86 5.67 17.24
CA THR A 123 -35.11 5.96 16.51
C THR A 123 -34.97 5.90 14.99
N ASN A 124 -33.74 5.83 14.50
CA ASN A 124 -33.42 5.74 13.08
C ASN A 124 -32.77 4.37 12.78
N PRO A 125 -33.02 3.79 11.60
CA PRO A 125 -32.45 2.50 11.25
C PRO A 125 -30.92 2.56 11.22
N VAL A 126 -30.29 1.54 11.81
CA VAL A 126 -28.85 1.31 11.73
C VAL A 126 -28.63 0.08 10.86
N ILE A 127 -27.71 0.18 9.89
CA ILE A 127 -27.36 -0.96 9.04
C ILE A 127 -26.57 -1.95 9.90
N PRO A 128 -27.02 -3.21 10.02
CA PRO A 128 -26.27 -4.21 10.77
C PRO A 128 -24.95 -4.51 10.07
N TYR A 129 -23.91 -4.81 10.85
CA TYR A 129 -22.68 -5.35 10.31
C TYR A 129 -22.95 -6.71 9.66
N PRO A 130 -22.28 -7.04 8.54
CA PRO A 130 -22.38 -8.36 7.96
C PRO A 130 -21.94 -9.43 8.97
N THR A 131 -22.60 -10.58 8.97
CA THR A 131 -22.20 -11.72 9.80
C THR A 131 -20.84 -12.25 9.39
N ASP A 132 -20.14 -12.94 10.29
CA ASP A 132 -18.85 -13.59 10.01
C ASP A 132 -18.89 -14.48 8.76
N ASP A 133 -19.96 -15.26 8.57
CA ASP A 133 -20.14 -16.11 7.37
C ASP A 133 -20.15 -15.30 6.06
N VAL A 134 -20.83 -14.14 6.07
CA VAL A 134 -20.89 -13.24 4.93
C VAL A 134 -19.54 -12.56 4.72
N MET A 135 -18.88 -12.11 5.80
CA MET A 135 -17.55 -11.52 5.71
C MET A 135 -16.53 -12.51 5.15
N ASN A 136 -16.57 -13.76 5.62
CA ASN A 136 -15.71 -14.83 5.12
C ASN A 136 -15.98 -15.12 3.64
N GLU A 137 -17.26 -15.21 3.22
CA GLU A 137 -17.58 -15.42 1.81
C GLU A 137 -17.14 -14.22 0.93
N VAL A 138 -17.29 -12.99 1.43
CA VAL A 138 -16.79 -11.78 0.74
C VAL A 138 -15.27 -11.84 0.60
N LEU A 139 -14.54 -12.19 1.65
CA LEU A 139 -13.08 -12.34 1.62
C LEU A 139 -12.64 -13.48 0.68
N GLU A 140 -13.27 -14.65 0.77
CA GLU A 140 -12.97 -15.76 -0.13
C GLU A 140 -13.30 -15.43 -1.58
N THR A 141 -14.44 -14.78 -1.83
CA THR A 141 -14.83 -14.32 -3.16
C THR A 141 -13.82 -13.30 -3.67
N TRP A 142 -13.39 -12.35 -2.83
CA TRP A 142 -12.34 -11.41 -3.15
C TRP A 142 -11.07 -12.13 -3.61
N HIS A 143 -10.55 -13.12 -2.86
CA HIS A 143 -9.40 -13.92 -3.27
C HIS A 143 -9.62 -14.69 -4.59
N LYS A 144 -10.86 -15.09 -4.90
CA LYS A 144 -11.20 -15.79 -6.16
C LYS A 144 -11.30 -14.84 -7.36
N ILE A 145 -11.81 -13.62 -7.16
CA ILE A 145 -12.08 -12.65 -8.25
C ILE A 145 -10.96 -11.61 -8.41
N LYS A 146 -10.03 -11.54 -7.44
CA LYS A 146 -8.85 -10.69 -7.51
C LYS A 146 -8.17 -10.91 -8.86
N LYS A 147 -7.87 -9.82 -9.56
CA LYS A 147 -7.19 -9.91 -10.85
C LYS A 147 -5.83 -10.55 -10.61
N VAL A 148 -5.46 -11.47 -11.49
CA VAL A 148 -4.12 -12.08 -11.49
C VAL A 148 -3.08 -10.97 -11.60
N ALA A 149 -2.08 -11.00 -10.72
CA ALA A 149 -0.93 -10.12 -10.78
C ALA A 149 0.21 -10.80 -11.57
N CYS A 150 0.75 -10.12 -12.57
CA CYS A 150 1.89 -10.57 -13.36
C CYS A 150 3.12 -9.73 -13.04
N ILE A 151 3.97 -10.26 -12.17
CA ILE A 151 5.09 -9.54 -11.57
C ILE A 151 6.42 -9.98 -12.17
N ALA A 152 7.18 -9.02 -12.70
CA ALA A 152 8.59 -9.18 -13.00
C ALA A 152 9.42 -8.68 -11.81
N MET A 153 9.99 -9.63 -11.08
CA MET A 153 10.91 -9.37 -9.98
C MET A 153 12.33 -9.18 -10.52
N ILE A 154 12.94 -8.04 -10.27
CA ILE A 154 14.30 -7.71 -10.70
C ILE A 154 15.15 -7.45 -9.46
N VAL A 155 16.23 -8.21 -9.29
CA VAL A 155 17.08 -8.11 -8.09
C VAL A 155 18.52 -7.85 -8.45
N ASP A 156 19.09 -6.80 -7.87
CA ASP A 156 20.52 -6.53 -7.90
C ASP A 156 21.29 -7.59 -7.09
N THR A 157 22.34 -8.11 -7.70
CA THR A 157 23.30 -9.08 -7.13
C THR A 157 24.75 -8.60 -7.32
N SER A 158 24.94 -7.30 -7.52
CA SER A 158 26.23 -6.59 -7.56
C SER A 158 27.06 -6.80 -6.30
N GLY A 159 28.36 -6.49 -6.38
CA GLY A 159 29.27 -6.62 -5.24
C GLY A 159 28.82 -5.85 -3.99
N SER A 160 28.21 -4.66 -4.16
CA SER A 160 27.69 -3.83 -3.06
C SER A 160 26.61 -4.53 -2.24
N MET A 161 25.74 -5.32 -2.90
CA MET A 161 24.68 -6.08 -2.23
C MET A 161 25.22 -7.17 -1.29
N SER A 162 26.43 -7.67 -1.56
CA SER A 162 27.06 -8.74 -0.80
C SER A 162 27.77 -8.26 0.47
N ASN A 163 28.01 -6.94 0.58
CA ASN A 163 28.81 -6.38 1.65
C ASN A 163 28.06 -6.37 3.00
N THR A 164 28.79 -6.62 4.09
CA THR A 164 28.34 -6.60 5.48
C THR A 164 28.86 -5.40 6.28
N ASP A 165 29.69 -4.52 5.68
CA ASP A 165 30.48 -3.49 6.38
C ASP A 165 29.67 -2.48 7.21
N SER A 166 28.33 -2.48 7.14
CA SER A 166 27.46 -1.62 7.96
C SER A 166 26.26 -2.35 8.58
N PHE A 167 26.19 -3.69 8.49
CA PHE A 167 24.99 -4.47 8.83
C PHE A 167 25.31 -5.83 9.45
N ALA A 168 24.42 -6.35 10.30
CA ALA A 168 24.54 -7.70 10.88
C ALA A 168 24.43 -8.84 9.84
N LYS A 169 23.87 -8.54 8.66
CA LYS A 169 23.72 -9.43 7.49
C LYS A 169 23.96 -8.59 6.23
N SER A 170 24.32 -9.20 5.10
CA SER A 170 24.45 -8.46 3.85
C SER A 170 23.09 -7.92 3.39
N ARG A 171 23.09 -6.88 2.55
CA ARG A 171 21.86 -6.34 1.92
C ARG A 171 21.10 -7.45 1.18
N LEU A 172 21.84 -8.36 0.55
CA LEU A 172 21.30 -9.54 -0.13
C LEU A 172 20.54 -10.51 0.80
N GLU A 173 20.97 -10.66 2.06
CA GLU A 173 20.25 -11.51 3.02
C GLU A 173 18.94 -10.87 3.50
N TYR A 174 18.89 -9.54 3.62
CA TYR A 174 17.64 -8.83 3.84
C TYR A 174 16.71 -8.96 2.63
N ALA A 175 17.25 -8.77 1.42
CA ALA A 175 16.55 -8.99 0.16
C ALA A 175 15.91 -10.38 0.06
N LYS A 176 16.66 -11.44 0.40
CA LYS A 176 16.14 -12.82 0.44
C LYS A 176 14.93 -12.96 1.34
N THR A 177 15.00 -12.39 2.53
CA THR A 177 13.95 -12.51 3.54
C THR A 177 12.69 -11.80 3.04
N ALA A 178 12.84 -10.59 2.52
CA ALA A 178 11.73 -9.78 2.06
C ALA A 178 11.10 -10.31 0.77
N VAL A 179 11.90 -10.76 -0.21
CA VAL A 179 11.38 -11.44 -1.42
C VAL A 179 10.60 -12.70 -1.05
N ARG A 180 11.04 -13.48 -0.06
CA ARG A 180 10.27 -14.64 0.41
C ARG A 180 8.93 -14.24 1.02
N GLN A 181 8.88 -13.15 1.77
CA GLN A 181 7.63 -12.64 2.34
C GLN A 181 6.68 -12.13 1.24
N PHE A 182 7.19 -11.39 0.27
CA PHE A 182 6.43 -10.97 -0.90
C PHE A 182 5.82 -12.16 -1.66
N LEU A 183 6.63 -13.18 -1.96
CA LEU A 183 6.15 -14.41 -2.60
C LEU A 183 5.14 -15.18 -1.74
N ASN A 184 5.10 -14.96 -0.42
CA ASN A 184 4.10 -15.57 0.45
C ASN A 184 2.79 -14.77 0.50
N SER A 185 2.81 -13.46 0.25
CA SER A 185 1.60 -12.62 0.23
C SER A 185 0.87 -12.64 -1.13
N MET A 186 1.57 -12.99 -2.20
CA MET A 186 0.96 -13.22 -3.52
C MET A 186 -0.01 -14.41 -3.52
N GLU A 187 -0.92 -14.46 -4.47
CA GLU A 187 -1.87 -15.56 -4.68
C GLU A 187 -1.28 -16.69 -5.53
N ASP A 188 -1.84 -17.89 -5.41
CA ASP A 188 -1.39 -19.08 -6.16
C ASP A 188 -1.57 -18.95 -7.69
N HIS A 189 -2.54 -18.13 -8.10
CA HIS A 189 -2.80 -17.81 -9.50
C HIS A 189 -1.95 -16.65 -10.05
N ASP A 190 -1.11 -16.00 -9.24
CA ASP A 190 -0.29 -14.88 -9.71
C ASP A 190 0.85 -15.37 -10.60
N TYR A 191 1.20 -14.60 -11.62
CA TYR A 191 2.24 -14.95 -12.58
C TYR A 191 3.57 -14.28 -12.20
N LEU A 192 4.65 -15.06 -12.19
CA LEU A 192 5.97 -14.62 -11.78
C LEU A 192 7.01 -14.78 -12.87
N VAL A 193 7.80 -13.73 -13.04
CA VAL A 193 9.03 -13.71 -13.85
C VAL A 193 10.15 -13.15 -12.98
N ALA A 194 11.34 -13.75 -13.02
CA ALA A 194 12.48 -13.27 -12.24
C ALA A 194 13.67 -12.90 -13.12
N TYR A 195 14.32 -11.81 -12.76
CA TYR A 195 15.55 -11.29 -13.33
C TYR A 195 16.55 -11.00 -12.21
N SER A 196 17.82 -11.21 -12.50
CA SER A 196 18.92 -10.72 -11.67
C SER A 196 19.91 -9.97 -12.55
N PHE A 197 20.62 -9.01 -11.97
CA PHE A 197 21.75 -8.37 -12.62
C PHE A 197 22.92 -8.21 -11.65
N ASN A 198 24.11 -8.09 -12.21
CA ASN A 198 25.34 -7.80 -11.47
C ASN A 198 26.19 -6.84 -12.30
N ASP A 199 27.43 -6.60 -11.84
CA ASP A 199 28.37 -5.67 -12.46
C ASP A 199 28.72 -6.01 -13.93
N ILE A 200 28.30 -7.15 -14.48
CA ILE A 200 28.71 -7.59 -15.82
C ILE A 200 27.51 -7.75 -16.75
N LYS A 201 26.41 -8.32 -16.25
CA LYS A 201 25.27 -8.72 -17.08
C LYS A 201 24.01 -8.89 -16.26
N PHE A 202 22.89 -8.99 -16.97
CA PHE A 202 21.65 -9.48 -16.41
C PHE A 202 21.35 -10.91 -16.86
N SER A 203 20.52 -11.62 -16.10
CA SER A 203 20.05 -12.97 -16.34
C SER A 203 18.55 -13.03 -16.07
N LYS A 204 17.80 -13.72 -16.94
CA LYS A 204 16.40 -14.09 -16.71
C LYS A 204 16.35 -15.52 -16.15
N ALA A 205 15.46 -15.77 -15.19
CA ALA A 205 15.19 -17.12 -14.72
C ALA A 205 14.67 -18.02 -15.85
N SER A 206 15.11 -19.28 -15.85
CA SER A 206 14.67 -20.27 -16.85
C SER A 206 13.21 -20.72 -16.66
N HIS A 207 12.64 -20.47 -15.48
CA HIS A 207 11.26 -20.80 -15.15
C HIS A 207 10.48 -19.49 -14.93
N GLU A 208 9.28 -19.42 -15.49
CA GLU A 208 8.28 -18.39 -15.28
C GLU A 208 6.90 -19.03 -15.36
N GLY A 209 5.90 -18.44 -14.73
CA GLY A 209 4.57 -19.03 -14.66
C GLY A 209 3.79 -18.67 -13.40
N LEU A 210 2.65 -19.33 -13.22
CA LEU A 210 1.86 -19.21 -12.01
C LEU A 210 2.67 -19.57 -10.77
N LYS A 211 2.53 -18.80 -9.69
CA LYS A 211 3.25 -18.96 -8.43
C LYS A 211 3.16 -20.38 -7.90
N ALA A 212 1.97 -20.99 -7.95
CA ALA A 212 1.77 -22.39 -7.56
C ALA A 212 2.73 -23.38 -8.24
N ASN A 213 3.13 -23.10 -9.49
CA ASN A 213 3.96 -23.98 -10.30
C ASN A 213 5.46 -23.66 -10.23
N VAL A 214 5.81 -22.38 -9.98
CA VAL A 214 7.19 -21.90 -10.12
C VAL A 214 7.83 -21.44 -8.82
N ARG A 215 7.09 -21.33 -7.70
CA ARG A 215 7.61 -20.81 -6.42
C ARG A 215 8.88 -21.53 -5.95
N SER A 216 8.92 -22.86 -6.04
CA SER A 216 10.09 -23.64 -5.60
C SER A 216 11.31 -23.41 -6.49
N GLN A 217 11.09 -23.27 -7.79
CA GLN A 217 12.11 -23.10 -8.82
C GLN A 217 12.65 -21.67 -8.81
N LEU A 218 11.78 -20.67 -8.65
CA LEU A 218 12.16 -19.27 -8.50
C LEU A 218 12.84 -19.00 -7.17
N GLY A 219 12.33 -19.60 -6.08
CA GLY A 219 13.02 -19.60 -4.79
C GLY A 219 14.43 -20.16 -4.92
N THR A 220 14.60 -21.25 -5.68
CA THR A 220 15.92 -21.84 -5.97
C THR A 220 16.75 -20.95 -6.90
N PHE A 221 16.17 -20.27 -7.90
CA PHE A 221 16.87 -19.34 -8.79
C PHE A 221 17.49 -18.19 -7.98
N PHE A 222 16.68 -17.54 -7.15
CA PHE A 222 17.14 -16.50 -6.24
C PHE A 222 18.22 -17.05 -5.31
N ILE A 223 17.96 -18.16 -4.61
CA ILE A 223 18.95 -18.80 -3.73
C ILE A 223 20.25 -19.16 -4.46
N PHE A 224 20.18 -19.71 -5.67
CA PHE A 224 21.35 -20.11 -6.46
C PHE A 224 22.21 -18.90 -6.83
N TYR A 225 21.61 -17.86 -7.41
CA TYR A 225 22.35 -16.63 -7.72
C TYR A 225 22.94 -16.04 -6.45
N PHE A 226 22.17 -16.00 -5.38
CA PHE A 226 22.64 -15.45 -4.12
C PHE A 226 23.74 -16.30 -3.43
N LEU A 227 23.74 -17.63 -3.55
CA LEU A 227 24.78 -18.50 -2.98
C LEU A 227 26.08 -18.47 -3.78
N ASN A 228 26.01 -18.23 -5.10
CA ASN A 228 27.20 -18.05 -5.94
C ASN A 228 27.92 -16.74 -5.63
N VAL A 229 27.23 -15.72 -5.09
CA VAL A 229 27.87 -14.49 -4.57
C VAL A 229 28.79 -14.79 -3.38
N TYR A 230 28.45 -15.76 -2.52
CA TYR A 230 29.25 -16.09 -1.33
C TYR A 230 30.48 -16.97 -1.56
N ASN A 231 30.60 -17.65 -2.72
CA ASN A 231 31.65 -18.64 -2.98
C ASN A 231 32.69 -18.21 -4.03
N LEU A 232 32.69 -16.95 -4.48
CA LEU A 232 33.67 -16.44 -5.43
C LEU A 232 34.72 -15.60 -4.71
N ASN A 233 35.94 -16.14 -4.59
CA ASN A 233 37.15 -15.39 -4.23
C ASN A 233 37.46 -14.33 -5.29
N TRP A 234 36.82 -13.16 -5.18
CA TRP A 234 36.96 -12.02 -6.09
C TRP A 234 38.35 -11.36 -6.06
N ALA A 235 39.19 -11.69 -5.08
CA ALA A 235 40.53 -11.12 -4.91
C ALA A 235 41.53 -11.45 -6.04
N ASN A 236 41.26 -12.46 -6.88
CA ASN A 236 42.18 -12.87 -7.96
C ASN A 236 41.70 -12.50 -9.38
N SER A 237 40.60 -11.76 -9.52
CA SER A 237 40.11 -11.29 -10.83
C SER A 237 39.79 -9.78 -10.85
N LEU A 238 40.49 -9.00 -10.02
CA LEU A 238 40.47 -7.54 -10.06
C LEU A 238 41.30 -7.02 -11.26
N THR A 239 40.75 -7.19 -12.45
CA THR A 239 40.80 -6.12 -13.46
C THR A 239 39.42 -5.49 -13.43
N ALA A 240 39.34 -4.23 -13.00
CA ALA A 240 38.11 -3.45 -12.93
C ALA A 240 37.43 -3.39 -14.30
N PHE A 241 36.49 -4.29 -14.52
CA PHE A 241 35.52 -4.23 -15.61
C PHE A 241 34.19 -4.69 -15.05
N GLY A 242 33.27 -3.74 -14.86
CA GLY A 242 31.88 -4.07 -14.66
C GLY A 242 31.10 -2.91 -14.07
N GLY A 243 29.97 -2.57 -14.67
CA GLY A 243 28.99 -1.66 -14.09
C GLY A 243 27.59 -2.28 -14.14
N THR A 244 26.63 -1.59 -13.55
CA THR A 244 25.30 -2.08 -13.22
C THR A 244 24.33 -1.87 -14.41
N PRO A 245 23.78 -2.92 -15.06
CA PRO A 245 22.88 -2.79 -16.21
C PRO A 245 21.40 -2.73 -15.76
N LEU A 246 21.08 -1.82 -14.85
CA LEU A 246 19.77 -1.65 -14.24
C LEU A 246 18.68 -1.37 -15.30
N TYR A 247 18.82 -0.28 -16.07
CA TYR A 247 17.79 0.11 -17.05
C TYR A 247 17.66 -0.87 -18.20
N LYS A 248 18.76 -1.51 -18.60
CA LYS A 248 18.76 -2.61 -19.57
C LYS A 248 17.94 -3.80 -19.09
N THR A 249 18.06 -4.16 -17.81
CA THR A 249 17.30 -5.25 -17.20
C THR A 249 15.82 -4.89 -17.09
N MET A 250 15.52 -3.68 -16.62
CA MET A 250 14.15 -3.15 -16.56
C MET A 250 13.49 -3.14 -17.93
N TRP A 251 14.19 -2.67 -18.97
CA TRP A 251 13.67 -2.67 -20.33
C TRP A 251 13.41 -4.08 -20.88
N ALA A 252 14.29 -5.03 -20.57
CA ALA A 252 14.09 -6.44 -20.96
C ALA A 252 12.87 -7.05 -20.27
N ALA A 253 12.67 -6.79 -18.97
CA ALA A 253 11.52 -7.23 -18.20
C ALA A 253 10.22 -6.58 -18.68
N TRP A 254 10.23 -5.27 -18.91
CA TRP A 254 9.09 -4.50 -19.41
C TRP A 254 8.60 -5.06 -20.74
N LYS A 255 9.49 -5.25 -21.72
CA LYS A 255 9.10 -5.85 -23.03
C LYS A 255 8.50 -7.24 -22.87
N HIS A 256 9.02 -8.03 -21.95
CA HIS A 256 8.51 -9.38 -21.69
C HIS A 256 7.10 -9.33 -21.12
N LEU A 257 6.84 -8.47 -20.13
CA LEU A 257 5.49 -8.25 -19.59
C LEU A 257 4.54 -7.68 -20.65
N THR A 258 5.00 -6.75 -21.51
CA THR A 258 4.19 -6.22 -22.62
C THR A 258 3.75 -7.32 -23.58
N ASN A 259 4.60 -8.31 -23.86
CA ASN A 259 4.22 -9.46 -24.69
C ASN A 259 3.16 -10.33 -24.01
N ILE A 260 3.31 -10.61 -22.71
CA ILE A 260 2.31 -11.35 -21.92
C ILE A 260 0.98 -10.57 -21.91
N LYS A 261 1.04 -9.27 -21.64
CA LYS A 261 -0.11 -8.37 -21.66
C LYS A 261 -0.86 -8.44 -22.98
N THR A 262 -0.13 -8.26 -24.09
CA THR A 262 -0.72 -8.29 -25.43
C THR A 262 -1.40 -9.65 -25.70
N ALA A 263 -0.78 -10.76 -25.29
CA ALA A 263 -1.37 -12.09 -25.46
C ALA A 263 -2.64 -12.28 -24.59
N ASN A 264 -2.64 -11.77 -23.37
CA ASN A 264 -3.80 -11.83 -22.47
C ASN A 264 -4.96 -10.99 -23.02
N GLU A 265 -4.70 -9.78 -23.49
CA GLU A 265 -5.69 -8.91 -24.11
C GLU A 265 -6.32 -9.56 -25.35
N GLN A 266 -5.51 -10.23 -26.18
CA GLN A 266 -6.01 -11.01 -27.32
C GLN A 266 -6.89 -12.19 -26.91
N ASN A 267 -6.65 -12.78 -25.74
CA ASN A 267 -7.45 -13.85 -25.17
C ASN A 267 -8.65 -13.34 -24.35
N GLY A 268 -8.86 -12.02 -24.29
CA GLY A 268 -9.96 -11.40 -23.52
C GLY A 268 -9.76 -11.42 -22.01
N THR A 269 -8.53 -11.62 -21.52
CA THR A 269 -8.20 -11.58 -20.10
C THR A 269 -7.47 -10.29 -19.73
N GLN A 270 -7.75 -9.78 -18.53
CA GLN A 270 -7.09 -8.60 -17.97
C GLN A 270 -6.42 -8.97 -16.65
N TRP A 271 -5.12 -8.72 -16.57
CA TRP A 271 -4.28 -8.92 -15.39
C TRP A 271 -3.68 -7.58 -14.97
N ASN A 272 -3.22 -7.49 -13.73
CA ASN A 272 -2.40 -6.38 -13.25
C ASN A 272 -0.93 -6.69 -13.59
N TYR A 273 -0.13 -5.70 -14.00
CA TYR A 273 1.27 -5.91 -14.38
C TYR A 273 2.20 -5.03 -13.57
N GLY A 274 3.30 -5.59 -13.07
CA GLY A 274 4.23 -4.87 -12.21
C GLY A 274 5.70 -5.23 -12.41
N LEU A 275 6.59 -4.24 -12.39
CA LEU A 275 8.04 -4.42 -12.24
C LEU A 275 8.42 -4.06 -10.82
N VAL A 276 8.89 -5.04 -10.04
CA VAL A 276 9.43 -4.80 -8.70
C VAL A 276 10.94 -4.87 -8.79
N VAL A 277 11.62 -3.76 -8.53
CA VAL A 277 13.06 -3.60 -8.83
C VAL A 277 13.82 -3.29 -7.57
N LEU A 278 14.63 -4.23 -7.07
CA LEU A 278 15.51 -4.00 -5.93
C LEU A 278 16.93 -3.67 -6.41
N THR A 279 17.46 -2.52 -6.01
CA THR A 279 18.83 -2.09 -6.35
C THR A 279 19.51 -1.35 -5.20
N ASP A 280 20.82 -1.47 -5.08
CA ASP A 280 21.65 -0.67 -4.15
C ASP A 280 22.76 0.11 -4.86
N GLY A 281 22.74 0.11 -6.20
CA GLY A 281 23.73 0.76 -7.06
C GLY A 281 23.11 1.58 -8.19
N ASN A 282 23.83 2.62 -8.61
CA ASN A 282 23.50 3.40 -9.80
C ASN A 282 23.76 2.58 -11.08
N ASP A 283 22.91 2.79 -12.08
CA ASP A 283 23.19 2.29 -13.43
C ASP A 283 24.51 2.87 -13.96
N SER A 284 25.36 2.02 -14.50
CA SER A 284 26.66 2.44 -15.04
C SER A 284 27.01 1.77 -16.38
N THR A 285 26.12 0.92 -16.90
CA THR A 285 26.34 0.22 -18.18
C THR A 285 25.17 0.28 -19.13
N SER A 286 23.98 0.70 -18.70
CA SER A 286 22.88 0.86 -19.63
C SER A 286 23.10 2.08 -20.50
N THR A 287 22.62 1.98 -21.73
CA THR A 287 22.64 3.08 -22.68
C THR A 287 21.52 4.07 -22.34
N ALA A 288 21.74 5.35 -22.64
CA ALA A 288 20.66 6.36 -22.58
C ALA A 288 19.43 5.94 -23.39
N THR A 289 19.61 5.13 -24.43
CA THR A 289 18.53 4.57 -25.24
C THR A 289 17.62 3.64 -24.44
N GLU A 290 18.15 2.76 -23.58
CA GLU A 290 17.34 1.83 -22.78
C GLU A 290 16.48 2.57 -21.76
N HIS A 291 17.08 3.56 -21.08
CA HIS A 291 16.37 4.45 -20.17
C HIS A 291 15.26 5.25 -20.89
N ASN A 292 15.61 5.91 -22.01
CA ASN A 292 14.64 6.70 -22.77
C ASN A 292 13.52 5.85 -23.37
N ASN A 293 13.81 4.62 -23.81
CA ASN A 293 12.78 3.71 -24.30
C ASN A 293 11.78 3.36 -23.19
N LEU A 294 12.24 3.16 -21.96
CA LEU A 294 11.36 2.87 -20.84
C LEU A 294 10.43 4.07 -20.56
N ILE A 295 10.98 5.27 -20.39
CA ILE A 295 10.18 6.49 -20.17
C ILE A 295 9.19 6.74 -21.30
N ASN A 296 9.65 6.65 -22.56
CA ASN A 296 8.81 6.91 -23.72
C ASN A 296 7.72 5.86 -23.95
N SER A 297 7.75 4.75 -23.22
CA SER A 297 6.71 3.72 -23.27
C SER A 297 5.53 4.03 -22.34
N TYR A 298 5.64 5.05 -21.49
CA TYR A 298 4.60 5.44 -20.55
C TYR A 298 3.74 6.61 -21.04
N PRO A 299 2.47 6.70 -20.61
CA PRO A 299 1.62 7.84 -20.90
C PRO A 299 2.20 9.14 -20.34
N THR A 300 1.85 10.27 -20.97
CA THR A 300 2.29 11.61 -20.53
C THR A 300 1.37 12.24 -19.49
N SER A 301 0.19 11.67 -19.24
CA SER A 301 -0.80 12.17 -18.27
C SER A 301 -0.94 11.22 -17.08
N VAL A 302 -0.97 11.77 -15.87
CA VAL A 302 -1.12 11.02 -14.61
C VAL A 302 -2.36 10.12 -14.60
N GLU A 303 -3.47 10.57 -15.17
CA GLU A 303 -4.72 9.78 -15.25
C GLU A 303 -4.54 8.50 -16.06
N ALA A 304 -3.82 8.57 -17.18
CA ALA A 304 -3.53 7.41 -18.00
C ALA A 304 -2.46 6.50 -17.37
N SER A 305 -1.55 7.04 -16.57
CA SER A 305 -0.58 6.25 -15.79
C SER A 305 -1.24 5.45 -14.66
N ASN A 306 -2.40 5.91 -14.15
CA ASN A 306 -3.18 5.20 -13.13
C ASN A 306 -4.14 4.14 -13.71
N ASP A 307 -4.08 3.87 -15.02
CA ASP A 307 -4.83 2.77 -15.62
C ASP A 307 -4.25 1.43 -15.14
N PRO A 308 -5.05 0.54 -14.52
CA PRO A 308 -4.57 -0.74 -13.96
C PRO A 308 -4.03 -1.72 -15.01
N THR A 309 -4.21 -1.43 -16.31
CA THR A 309 -3.63 -2.20 -17.40
C THR A 309 -2.21 -1.75 -17.77
N VAL A 310 -1.75 -0.59 -17.27
CA VAL A 310 -0.37 -0.13 -17.43
C VAL A 310 0.55 -0.99 -16.57
N ILE A 311 1.81 -1.13 -17.01
CA ILE A 311 2.82 -1.87 -16.26
C ILE A 311 3.43 -0.94 -15.22
N HIS A 312 3.00 -1.05 -13.96
CA HIS A 312 3.49 -0.20 -12.87
C HIS A 312 4.91 -0.58 -12.45
N ILE A 313 5.76 0.41 -12.11
CA ILE A 313 7.14 0.19 -11.66
C ILE A 313 7.22 0.55 -10.17
N PHE A 314 7.74 -0.38 -9.39
CA PHE A 314 7.99 -0.27 -7.95
C PHE A 314 9.48 -0.43 -7.67
N PRO A 315 10.29 0.63 -7.81
CA PRO A 315 11.69 0.60 -7.45
C PRO A 315 11.84 0.62 -5.93
N ILE A 316 12.72 -0.25 -5.44
CA ILE A 316 13.13 -0.39 -4.05
C ILE A 316 14.63 -0.11 -4.03
N VAL A 317 14.99 1.07 -3.54
CA VAL A 317 16.35 1.55 -3.45
C VAL A 317 16.90 1.25 -2.07
N PHE A 318 17.90 0.38 -1.97
CA PHE A 318 18.48 -0.02 -0.69
C PHE A 318 19.69 0.86 -0.33
N GLY A 319 19.51 1.77 0.62
CA GLY A 319 20.50 2.79 1.00
C GLY A 319 20.48 4.02 0.09
N ASP A 320 21.44 4.93 0.25
CA ASP A 320 21.45 6.21 -0.47
C ASP A 320 21.97 6.02 -1.91
N LEU A 321 21.12 6.34 -2.90
CA LEU A 321 21.48 6.30 -4.33
C LEU A 321 21.33 7.67 -4.99
N GLU A 322 22.32 8.08 -5.78
CA GLU A 322 22.24 9.33 -6.56
C GLU A 322 21.19 9.24 -7.68
N SER A 323 20.94 8.05 -8.23
CA SER A 323 19.93 7.80 -9.28
C SER A 323 18.50 7.65 -8.75
N GLN A 324 18.28 7.83 -7.46
CA GLN A 324 16.96 7.67 -6.85
C GLN A 324 15.91 8.58 -7.51
N GLY A 325 16.27 9.83 -7.83
CA GLY A 325 15.36 10.76 -8.50
C GLY A 325 14.88 10.28 -9.88
N ASP A 326 15.71 9.54 -10.62
CA ASP A 326 15.33 8.99 -11.92
C ASP A 326 14.39 7.78 -11.77
N LEU A 327 14.65 6.92 -10.78
CA LEU A 327 13.79 5.78 -10.47
C LEU A 327 12.43 6.23 -9.91
N ASP A 328 12.41 7.27 -9.08
CA ASP A 328 11.17 7.87 -8.58
C ASP A 328 10.34 8.48 -9.72
N ASN A 329 11.01 9.14 -10.68
CA ASN A 329 10.35 9.63 -11.89
C ASN A 329 9.75 8.47 -12.72
N LEU A 330 10.50 7.38 -12.90
CA LEU A 330 9.99 6.17 -13.57
C LEU A 330 8.79 5.55 -12.86
N ALA A 331 8.82 5.47 -11.53
CA ALA A 331 7.70 5.03 -10.72
C ALA A 331 6.48 5.92 -10.97
N GLN A 332 6.66 7.24 -10.88
CA GLN A 332 5.61 8.23 -11.06
C GLN A 332 4.95 8.16 -12.45
N VAL A 333 5.74 8.13 -13.53
CA VAL A 333 5.17 8.07 -14.90
C VAL A 333 4.49 6.74 -15.18
N SER A 334 4.85 5.68 -14.45
CA SER A 334 4.20 4.38 -14.54
C SER A 334 2.96 4.23 -13.66
N GLY A 335 2.63 5.23 -12.82
CA GLY A 335 1.57 5.12 -11.81
C GLY A 335 1.94 4.19 -10.64
N GLY A 336 3.22 3.83 -10.50
CA GLY A 336 3.75 3.07 -9.37
C GLY A 336 4.33 3.97 -8.28
N LEU A 337 5.02 3.35 -7.32
CA LEU A 337 5.59 4.02 -6.15
C LEU A 337 7.05 3.63 -5.94
N GLY A 338 7.91 4.62 -5.71
CA GLY A 338 9.31 4.43 -5.32
C GLY A 338 9.47 4.29 -3.82
N PHE A 339 10.40 3.43 -3.40
CA PHE A 339 10.63 3.13 -1.99
C PHE A 339 12.11 3.21 -1.62
N GLU A 340 12.38 3.88 -0.50
CA GLU A 340 13.69 3.84 0.17
C GLU A 340 13.71 2.71 1.20
N ALA A 341 14.52 1.70 0.94
CA ALA A 341 14.71 0.57 1.81
C ALA A 341 15.96 0.70 2.69
N ASN A 342 15.82 0.20 3.91
CA ASN A 342 16.87 -0.07 4.85
C ASN A 342 16.63 -1.44 5.51
N LYS A 343 17.50 -1.82 6.44
CA LYS A 343 17.45 -3.11 7.15
C LYS A 343 16.15 -3.34 7.95
N ASP A 344 15.46 -2.26 8.34
CA ASP A 344 14.35 -2.30 9.29
C ASP A 344 13.00 -2.26 8.56
N ASN A 345 12.91 -1.62 7.38
CA ASN A 345 11.63 -1.40 6.67
C ASN A 345 11.44 -2.23 5.38
N LEU A 346 12.44 -2.99 4.92
CA LEU A 346 12.36 -3.67 3.62
C LEU A 346 11.16 -4.64 3.55
N ASN A 347 10.85 -5.33 4.64
CA ASN A 347 9.69 -6.23 4.70
C ASN A 347 8.36 -5.48 4.55
N ASP A 348 8.24 -4.31 5.19
CA ASP A 348 7.03 -3.48 5.13
C ASP A 348 6.82 -2.92 3.72
N ILE A 349 7.91 -2.57 3.02
CA ILE A 349 7.85 -2.11 1.62
C ILE A 349 7.29 -3.20 0.71
N TYR A 350 7.80 -4.43 0.81
CA TYR A 350 7.27 -5.53 0.01
C TYR A 350 5.81 -5.85 0.35
N TYR A 351 5.42 -5.71 1.62
CA TYR A 351 4.03 -5.84 2.01
C TYR A 351 3.16 -4.76 1.36
N GLN A 352 3.58 -3.48 1.40
CA GLN A 352 2.88 -2.38 0.73
C GLN A 352 2.73 -2.63 -0.77
N ILE A 353 3.79 -3.04 -1.45
CA ILE A 353 3.74 -3.39 -2.88
C ILE A 353 2.73 -4.53 -3.14
N SER A 354 2.61 -5.51 -2.24
CA SER A 354 1.63 -6.59 -2.42
C SER A 354 0.17 -6.15 -2.26
N LEU A 355 -0.08 -4.97 -1.68
CA LEU A 355 -1.41 -4.37 -1.59
C LEU A 355 -1.81 -3.63 -2.88
N GLU A 356 -0.84 -3.26 -3.73
CA GLU A 356 -1.07 -2.56 -5.00
C GLU A 356 -1.58 -3.50 -6.12
N PHE A 357 -1.51 -4.82 -5.90
CA PHE A 357 -1.89 -5.84 -6.88
C PHE A 357 -3.13 -6.60 -6.48
#